data_AF-A0A3M1I460-F1
#
_entry.id   AF-A0A3M1I460-F1
#
_cell.length_a   1.000
_cell.length_b   1.000
_cell.length_c   1.000
_cell.angle_alpha   90.00
_cell.angle_beta   90.00
_cell.angle_gamma   90.00
#
_symmetry.space_group_name_H-M   'P 1'
#
loop_
_entity.id
_entity.type
_entity.pdbx_description
1 polymer ?
#
loop_
_entity_poly.entity_id
_entity_poly.type
_entity_poly.pdbx_seq_one_letter_code
_entity_poly.pdbx_strand_id
1 'polypeptide(L)'
;NLGNNPIEYAKFRMELGQQILKDLLKRAVKDGESFYNVRLAFGMVLGDIAYGTMLAARNIGGMYINIIHKGDKKGKTPIEVVPYELQQDSLRFLQNTVFSEKAFQFEPKLLKHLAPGVQWHWDSDELSPTPTYPLEQVYLRIQTQILAVLLNPRNLWRIQNSAQLVKKGKKVMTNYQLLKGLTQSIWSELEKSPAKGKTYISPVRRNLQRAFLTIWINYFVLERAGASIPDDAKMAARENLKELMKKLEAKAKVKNNMDEPSRAHIEEAYLRLRKALDPEYIR
;
A
#
# COMPACT_ATOMS: atom_id res chain seq x y z
N ASN A 1 -19.79 15.87 8.71
CA ASN A 1 -19.74 16.10 7.25
C ASN A 1 -18.45 15.44 6.71
N LEU A 2 -18.55 14.25 6.11
CA LEU A 2 -17.40 13.42 5.70
C LEU A 2 -16.65 13.98 4.47
N GLY A 3 -17.24 14.95 3.75
CA GLY A 3 -16.62 15.56 2.56
C GLY A 3 -15.40 16.45 2.84
N ASN A 4 -15.23 16.93 4.07
CA ASN A 4 -14.15 17.89 4.40
C ASN A 4 -12.87 17.23 4.91
N ASN A 5 -12.86 15.92 5.15
CA ASN A 5 -11.67 15.21 5.60
C ASN A 5 -11.54 13.83 4.91
N PRO A 6 -10.75 13.73 3.84
CA PRO A 6 -10.60 12.49 3.07
C PRO A 6 -10.16 11.28 3.90
N ILE A 7 -9.42 11.47 5.01
CA ILE A 7 -9.03 10.35 5.87
C ILE A 7 -10.21 9.80 6.69
N GLU A 8 -11.12 10.66 7.15
CA GLU A 8 -12.30 10.23 7.91
C GLU A 8 -13.28 9.49 7.01
N TYR A 9 -13.43 9.97 5.77
CA TYR A 9 -14.15 9.22 4.75
C TYR A 9 -13.48 7.85 4.50
N ALA A 10 -12.16 7.78 4.33
CA ALA A 10 -11.45 6.52 4.10
C ALA A 10 -11.60 5.53 5.26
N LYS A 11 -11.52 5.99 6.51
CA LYS A 11 -11.77 5.18 7.72
C LYS A 11 -13.19 4.64 7.72
N PHE A 12 -14.18 5.51 7.47
CA PHE A 12 -15.58 5.11 7.40
C PHE A 12 -15.83 4.05 6.31
N ARG A 13 -15.27 4.21 5.09
CA ARG A 13 -15.42 3.20 4.02
C ARG A 13 -14.77 1.88 4.39
N MET A 14 -13.62 1.90 5.07
CA MET A 14 -12.98 0.69 5.58
C MET A 14 -13.87 -0.04 6.59
N GLU A 15 -14.37 0.68 7.60
CA GLU A 15 -15.23 0.10 8.63
C GLU A 15 -16.54 -0.44 8.05
N LEU A 16 -17.21 0.33 7.20
CA LEU A 16 -18.43 -0.08 6.51
C LEU A 16 -18.18 -1.30 5.63
N GLY A 17 -17.10 -1.30 4.85
CA GLY A 17 -16.74 -2.42 3.99
C GLY A 17 -16.49 -3.70 4.81
N GLN A 18 -15.77 -3.60 5.93
CA GLN A 18 -15.58 -4.74 6.84
C GLN A 18 -16.90 -5.26 7.43
N GLN A 19 -17.84 -4.38 7.78
CA GLN A 19 -19.16 -4.79 8.24
C GLN A 19 -19.96 -5.50 7.14
N ILE A 20 -19.96 -4.98 5.92
CA ILE A 20 -20.64 -5.61 4.77
C ILE A 20 -20.05 -6.99 4.50
N LEU A 21 -18.71 -7.13 4.53
CA LEU A 21 -18.03 -8.40 4.25
C LEU A 21 -18.36 -9.50 5.27
N LYS A 22 -18.63 -9.14 6.54
CA LYS A 22 -19.05 -10.11 7.58
C LYS A 22 -20.41 -10.74 7.28
N ASP A 23 -21.35 -9.96 6.75
CA ASP A 23 -22.71 -10.41 6.45
C ASP A 23 -22.92 -10.68 4.95
N LEU A 24 -21.86 -10.70 4.14
CA LEU A 24 -21.99 -10.67 2.67
C LEU A 24 -22.84 -11.81 2.13
N LEU A 25 -22.64 -13.03 2.65
CA LEU A 25 -23.42 -14.20 2.22
C LEU A 25 -24.93 -14.04 2.47
N LYS A 26 -25.31 -13.35 3.55
CA LYS A 26 -26.73 -13.11 3.86
C LYS A 26 -27.33 -11.98 3.03
N ARG A 27 -26.49 -11.06 2.55
CA ARG A 27 -26.92 -9.82 1.87
C ARG A 27 -26.89 -9.93 0.36
N ALA A 28 -25.95 -10.68 -0.20
CA ALA A 28 -25.68 -10.70 -1.63
C ALA A 28 -26.43 -11.81 -2.39
N VAL A 29 -26.98 -12.81 -1.70
CA VAL A 29 -27.73 -13.91 -2.32
C VAL A 29 -28.90 -14.38 -1.46
N LYS A 30 -29.98 -14.79 -2.12
CA LYS A 30 -31.12 -15.52 -1.55
C LYS A 30 -31.10 -16.99 -1.95
N ASP A 31 -31.99 -17.79 -1.35
CA ASP A 31 -32.17 -19.19 -1.72
C ASP A 31 -32.54 -19.31 -3.22
N GLY A 32 -31.78 -20.12 -3.95
CA GLY A 32 -31.94 -20.31 -5.40
C GLY A 32 -31.12 -19.36 -6.28
N GLU A 33 -30.49 -18.32 -5.72
CA GLU A 33 -29.63 -17.40 -6.48
C GLU A 33 -28.17 -17.91 -6.60
N SER A 34 -27.47 -17.46 -7.65
CA SER A 34 -26.08 -17.85 -7.91
C SER A 34 -25.10 -17.21 -6.93
N PHE A 35 -24.16 -17.99 -6.41
CA PHE A 35 -23.03 -17.49 -5.60
C PHE A 35 -22.08 -16.56 -6.37
N TYR A 36 -22.20 -16.49 -7.70
CA TYR A 36 -21.52 -15.47 -8.50
C TYR A 36 -21.82 -14.04 -8.03
N ASN A 37 -23.05 -13.78 -7.57
CA ASN A 37 -23.42 -12.47 -7.01
C ASN A 37 -22.62 -12.13 -5.74
N VAL A 38 -22.27 -13.13 -4.91
CA VAL A 38 -21.37 -12.95 -3.77
C VAL A 38 -19.98 -12.53 -4.24
N ARG A 39 -19.46 -13.18 -5.29
CA ARG A 39 -18.15 -12.85 -5.87
C ARG A 39 -18.12 -11.41 -6.39
N LEU A 40 -19.15 -10.98 -7.11
CA LEU A 40 -19.28 -9.61 -7.61
C LEU A 40 -19.35 -8.61 -6.47
N ALA A 41 -20.25 -8.82 -5.50
CA ALA A 41 -20.42 -7.93 -4.36
C ALA A 41 -19.13 -7.84 -3.51
N PHE A 42 -18.42 -8.95 -3.33
CA PHE A 42 -17.12 -8.98 -2.66
C PHE A 42 -16.11 -8.08 -3.37
N GLY A 43 -16.01 -8.20 -4.70
CA GLY A 43 -15.14 -7.35 -5.52
C GLY A 43 -15.50 -5.87 -5.44
N MET A 44 -16.80 -5.53 -5.46
CA MET A 44 -17.28 -4.15 -5.31
C MET A 44 -16.88 -3.54 -3.97
N VAL A 45 -17.05 -4.28 -2.87
CA VAL A 45 -16.67 -3.79 -1.53
C VAL A 45 -15.15 -3.60 -1.43
N LEU A 46 -14.36 -4.53 -1.97
CA LEU A 46 -12.89 -4.35 -2.02
C LEU A 46 -12.49 -3.13 -2.88
N GLY A 47 -13.14 -2.93 -4.01
CA GLY A 47 -12.92 -1.76 -4.87
C GLY A 47 -13.22 -0.44 -4.17
N ASP A 48 -14.28 -0.42 -3.38
CA ASP A 48 -14.67 0.73 -2.59
C ASP A 48 -13.69 1.06 -1.46
N ILE A 49 -13.23 0.02 -0.73
CA ILE A 49 -12.16 0.16 0.27
C ILE A 49 -10.88 0.68 -0.40
N ALA A 50 -10.51 0.13 -1.56
CA ALA A 50 -9.35 0.57 -2.32
C ALA A 50 -9.46 2.04 -2.74
N TYR A 51 -10.65 2.48 -3.17
CA TYR A 51 -10.91 3.88 -3.49
C TYR A 51 -10.74 4.79 -2.27
N GLY A 52 -11.31 4.42 -1.12
CA GLY A 52 -11.15 5.18 0.13
C GLY A 52 -9.67 5.31 0.54
N THR A 53 -8.92 4.21 0.49
CA THR A 53 -7.48 4.25 0.82
C THR A 53 -6.65 5.08 -0.17
N MET A 54 -7.04 5.10 -1.45
CA MET A 54 -6.42 5.99 -2.45
C MET A 54 -6.65 7.47 -2.11
N LEU A 55 -7.83 7.85 -1.60
CA LEU A 55 -8.09 9.22 -1.14
C LEU A 55 -7.21 9.60 0.05
N ALA A 56 -7.03 8.70 1.02
CA ALA A 56 -6.10 8.91 2.12
C ALA A 56 -4.65 9.08 1.64
N ALA A 57 -4.21 8.29 0.65
CA ALA A 57 -2.87 8.43 0.07
C ALA A 57 -2.62 9.80 -0.57
N ARG A 58 -3.65 10.42 -1.18
CA ARG A 58 -3.54 11.75 -1.80
C ARG A 58 -3.29 12.89 -0.82
N ASN A 59 -3.59 12.71 0.47
CA ASN A 59 -3.25 13.69 1.50
C ASN A 59 -1.73 13.83 1.66
N ILE A 60 -0.97 12.77 1.44
CA ILE A 60 0.49 12.76 1.63
C ILE A 60 1.14 13.49 0.44
N GLY A 61 1.84 14.57 0.74
CA GLY A 61 2.34 15.52 -0.26
C GLY A 61 1.25 16.39 -0.89
N GLY A 62 -0.01 16.29 -0.43
CA GLY A 62 -1.18 16.98 -0.96
C GLY A 62 -1.11 18.50 -0.80
N MET A 63 -1.77 19.21 -1.72
CA MET A 63 -1.94 20.66 -1.67
C MET A 63 -3.38 21.01 -2.02
N TYR A 64 -3.97 21.95 -1.29
CA TYR A 64 -5.22 22.61 -1.67
C TYR A 64 -4.91 23.72 -2.66
N ILE A 65 -5.63 23.73 -3.77
CA ILE A 65 -5.59 24.80 -4.77
C ILE A 65 -6.86 25.63 -4.62
N ASN A 66 -6.71 26.87 -4.18
CA ASN A 66 -7.80 27.82 -4.02
C ASN A 66 -7.85 28.73 -5.27
N ILE A 67 -8.95 28.67 -6.02
CA ILE A 67 -9.19 29.59 -7.15
C ILE A 67 -9.66 30.92 -6.56
N ILE A 68 -8.71 31.82 -6.31
CA ILE A 68 -8.94 33.14 -5.72
C ILE A 68 -8.14 34.20 -6.47
N HIS A 69 -8.67 35.42 -6.50
CA HIS A 69 -8.05 36.57 -7.16
C HIS A 69 -7.55 37.59 -6.13
N LYS A 70 -6.63 38.46 -6.55
CA LYS A 70 -6.11 39.54 -5.72
C LYS A 70 -7.26 40.47 -5.30
N GLY A 71 -7.50 40.58 -3.99
CA GLY A 71 -8.60 41.37 -3.42
C GLY A 71 -9.72 40.52 -2.79
N ASP A 72 -9.71 39.20 -2.98
CA ASP A 72 -10.67 38.31 -2.32
C ASP A 72 -10.47 38.31 -0.80
N LYS A 73 -11.51 38.72 -0.05
CA LYS A 73 -11.47 39.00 1.41
C LYS A 73 -11.27 37.77 2.32
N LYS A 74 -10.93 36.60 1.80
CA LYS A 74 -11.00 35.33 2.57
C LYS A 74 -9.69 34.87 3.23
N GLY A 75 -8.61 35.65 3.16
CA GLY A 75 -7.37 35.35 3.89
C GLY A 75 -6.69 34.01 3.54
N LYS A 76 -7.15 33.35 2.48
CA LYS A 76 -6.57 32.11 1.95
C LYS A 76 -5.48 32.44 0.95
N THR A 77 -4.50 31.56 0.82
CA THR A 77 -3.50 31.60 -0.25
C THR A 77 -3.94 30.72 -1.42
N PRO A 78 -3.52 31.00 -2.67
CA PRO A 78 -3.86 30.16 -3.81
C PRO A 78 -3.40 28.71 -3.66
N ILE A 79 -2.33 28.49 -2.89
CA ILE A 79 -1.79 27.17 -2.59
C ILE A 79 -1.67 27.05 -1.07
N GLU A 80 -2.20 25.96 -0.52
CA GLU A 80 -2.04 25.57 0.89
C GLU A 80 -1.59 24.12 0.96
N VAL A 81 -0.48 23.83 1.63
CA VAL A 81 -0.02 22.45 1.83
C VAL A 81 -0.96 21.75 2.82
N VAL A 82 -1.31 20.49 2.57
CA VAL A 82 -2.08 19.68 3.52
C VAL A 82 -1.35 19.66 4.88
N PRO A 83 -2.03 19.91 6.02
CA PRO A 83 -1.40 19.96 7.33
C PRO A 83 -0.54 18.73 7.64
N TYR A 84 0.63 18.94 8.25
CA TYR A 84 1.60 17.87 8.54
C TYR A 84 0.98 16.71 9.32
N GLU A 85 0.16 17.03 10.32
CA GLU A 85 -0.53 16.06 11.16
C GLU A 85 -1.46 15.17 10.34
N LEU A 86 -2.23 15.75 9.41
CA LEU A 86 -3.12 15.01 8.53
C LEU A 86 -2.35 14.10 7.57
N GLN A 87 -1.19 14.53 7.08
CA GLN A 87 -0.33 13.67 6.25
C GLN A 87 0.22 12.49 7.06
N GLN A 88 0.65 12.73 8.30
CA GLN A 88 1.14 11.69 9.21
C GLN A 88 0.04 10.69 9.61
N ASP A 89 -1.15 11.18 9.94
CA ASP A 89 -2.33 10.35 10.18
C ASP A 89 -2.67 9.49 8.97
N SER A 90 -2.60 10.07 7.77
CA SER A 90 -2.88 9.35 6.52
C SER A 90 -1.84 8.24 6.28
N LEU A 91 -0.56 8.50 6.56
CA LEU A 91 0.48 7.48 6.46
C LEU A 91 0.23 6.35 7.46
N ARG A 92 -0.03 6.66 8.73
CA ARG A 92 -0.35 5.66 9.76
C ARG A 92 -1.58 4.83 9.39
N PHE A 93 -2.63 5.47 8.87
CA PHE A 93 -3.82 4.77 8.42
C PHE A 93 -3.48 3.74 7.33
N LEU A 94 -2.72 4.11 6.31
CA LEU A 94 -2.31 3.19 5.23
C LEU A 94 -1.41 2.06 5.75
N GLN A 95 -0.49 2.36 6.68
CA GLN A 95 0.37 1.36 7.32
C GLN A 95 -0.45 0.32 8.09
N ASN A 96 -1.46 0.77 8.84
CA ASN A 96 -2.33 -0.09 9.65
C ASN A 96 -3.40 -0.83 8.85
N THR A 97 -3.64 -0.41 7.60
CA THR A 97 -4.64 -0.99 6.71
C THR A 97 -3.98 -1.67 5.51
N VAL A 98 -3.81 -0.95 4.40
CA VAL A 98 -3.32 -1.48 3.11
C VAL A 98 -1.98 -2.22 3.23
N PHE A 99 -1.06 -1.73 4.05
CA PHE A 99 0.25 -2.35 4.25
C PHE A 99 0.33 -3.23 5.50
N SER A 100 -0.79 -3.51 6.15
CA SER A 100 -0.87 -4.43 7.27
C SER A 100 -1.32 -5.82 6.79
N GLU A 101 -0.78 -6.86 7.40
CA GLU A 101 -1.26 -8.22 7.19
C GLU A 101 -2.69 -8.43 7.72
N LYS A 102 -3.08 -7.68 8.75
CA LYS A 102 -4.37 -7.84 9.43
C LYS A 102 -5.56 -7.39 8.59
N ALA A 103 -5.34 -6.50 7.62
CA ALA A 103 -6.42 -5.91 6.83
C ALA A 103 -7.09 -6.87 5.84
N PHE A 104 -6.55 -8.08 5.71
CA PHE A 104 -6.89 -9.01 4.63
C PHE A 104 -7.21 -10.42 5.10
N GLN A 105 -7.73 -10.55 6.32
CA GLN A 105 -8.12 -11.83 6.91
C GLN A 105 -9.62 -12.05 6.73
N PHE A 106 -9.98 -13.07 5.95
CA PHE A 106 -11.36 -13.44 5.65
C PHE A 106 -11.66 -14.85 6.12
N GLU A 107 -12.89 -15.08 6.56
CA GLU A 107 -13.31 -16.40 6.98
C GLU A 107 -13.27 -17.39 5.80
N PRO A 108 -12.75 -18.62 6.00
CA PRO A 108 -12.75 -19.65 4.96
C PRO A 108 -14.16 -19.92 4.42
N LYS A 109 -15.20 -19.74 5.25
CA LYS A 109 -16.58 -19.84 4.82
C LYS A 109 -16.89 -18.86 3.69
N LEU A 110 -16.58 -17.58 3.84
CA LEU A 110 -16.83 -16.59 2.78
C LEU A 110 -16.04 -16.93 1.51
N LEU A 111 -14.75 -17.25 1.64
CA LEU A 111 -13.87 -17.51 0.49
C LEU A 111 -14.33 -18.69 -0.37
N LYS A 112 -14.88 -19.75 0.25
CA LYS A 112 -15.43 -20.91 -0.47
C LYS A 112 -16.66 -20.59 -1.33
N HIS A 113 -17.33 -19.47 -1.09
CA HIS A 113 -18.53 -19.04 -1.81
C HIS A 113 -18.23 -17.93 -2.83
N LEU A 114 -16.95 -17.66 -3.14
CA LEU A 114 -16.55 -16.71 -4.19
C LEU A 114 -16.33 -17.40 -5.55
N ALA A 115 -17.10 -18.44 -5.84
CA ALA A 115 -17.00 -19.18 -7.10
C ALA A 115 -17.27 -18.26 -8.30
N PRO A 116 -16.55 -18.43 -9.43
CA PRO A 116 -16.89 -17.73 -10.66
C PRO A 116 -18.23 -18.24 -11.22
N GLY A 117 -18.78 -17.53 -12.21
CA GLY A 117 -19.79 -18.13 -13.07
C GLY A 117 -19.21 -19.37 -13.76
N VAL A 118 -19.94 -20.48 -13.69
CA VAL A 118 -19.53 -21.79 -14.25
C VAL A 118 -20.40 -22.24 -15.43
N GLN A 119 -21.46 -21.49 -15.73
CA GLN A 119 -22.40 -21.79 -16.80
C GLN A 119 -22.68 -20.52 -17.61
N TRP A 120 -22.65 -20.63 -18.94
CA TRP A 120 -23.24 -19.61 -19.80
C TRP A 120 -24.75 -19.66 -19.62
N HIS A 121 -25.31 -18.61 -19.05
CA HIS A 121 -26.74 -18.34 -19.09
C HIS A 121 -26.96 -16.84 -19.31
N TRP A 122 -28.18 -16.44 -19.63
CA TRP A 122 -28.57 -15.06 -19.95
C TRP A 122 -28.32 -14.02 -18.82
N ASP A 123 -27.84 -14.47 -17.66
CA ASP A 123 -27.58 -13.67 -16.45
C ASP A 123 -26.17 -13.96 -15.87
N SER A 124 -25.28 -14.57 -16.66
CA SER A 124 -23.87 -14.83 -16.29
C SER A 124 -22.96 -14.67 -17.51
N ASP A 125 -22.30 -13.50 -17.57
CA ASP A 125 -21.38 -13.13 -18.65
C ASP A 125 -19.92 -13.52 -18.40
N GLU A 126 -19.59 -14.08 -17.23
CA GLU A 126 -18.20 -14.44 -16.88
C GLU A 126 -18.08 -15.96 -16.76
N LEU A 127 -17.39 -16.62 -17.70
CA LEU A 127 -16.64 -17.81 -17.33
C LEU A 127 -15.15 -17.54 -17.13
N SER A 128 -14.73 -17.81 -15.91
CA SER A 128 -13.34 -17.83 -15.51
C SER A 128 -12.86 -19.27 -15.45
N PRO A 129 -11.74 -19.62 -16.12
CA PRO A 129 -11.15 -20.94 -16.00
C PRO A 129 -10.53 -21.19 -14.61
N THR A 130 -10.46 -20.16 -13.75
CA THR A 130 -9.91 -20.26 -12.40
C THR A 130 -11.05 -20.36 -11.37
N PRO A 131 -11.22 -21.52 -10.70
CA PRO A 131 -12.33 -21.73 -9.76
C PRO A 131 -12.19 -20.91 -8.47
N THR A 132 -10.99 -20.44 -8.15
CA THR A 132 -10.71 -19.67 -6.93
C THR A 132 -10.75 -18.17 -7.20
N TYR A 133 -11.09 -17.39 -6.16
CA TYR A 133 -10.93 -15.93 -6.22
C TYR A 133 -9.45 -15.58 -6.06
N PRO A 134 -8.84 -14.77 -6.95
CA PRO A 134 -7.40 -14.47 -6.93
C PRO A 134 -7.05 -13.40 -5.88
N LEU A 135 -7.35 -13.71 -4.62
CA LEU A 135 -7.37 -12.77 -3.50
C LEU A 135 -6.03 -12.06 -3.29
N GLU A 136 -4.93 -12.83 -3.32
CA GLU A 136 -3.58 -12.28 -3.15
C GLU A 136 -3.20 -11.29 -4.25
N GLN A 137 -3.64 -11.55 -5.49
CA GLN A 137 -3.37 -10.67 -6.63
C GLN A 137 -4.17 -9.38 -6.52
N VAL A 138 -5.42 -9.47 -6.07
CA VAL A 138 -6.27 -8.29 -5.81
C VAL A 138 -5.63 -7.40 -4.74
N TYR A 139 -5.12 -7.97 -3.65
CA TYR A 139 -4.44 -7.18 -2.61
C TYR A 139 -3.13 -6.58 -3.08
N LEU A 140 -2.32 -7.36 -3.79
CA LEU A 140 -1.08 -6.85 -4.35
C LEU A 140 -1.34 -5.67 -5.30
N ARG A 141 -2.40 -5.75 -6.12
CA ARG A 141 -2.83 -4.65 -7.00
C ARG A 141 -3.19 -3.40 -6.20
N ILE A 142 -4.01 -3.54 -5.14
CA ILE A 142 -4.38 -2.40 -4.29
C ILE A 142 -3.12 -1.78 -3.65
N GLN A 143 -2.26 -2.60 -3.05
CA GLN A 143 -1.04 -2.15 -2.39
C GLN A 143 -0.08 -1.43 -3.36
N THR A 144 0.14 -2.00 -4.54
CA THR A 144 1.03 -1.41 -5.55
C THR A 144 0.45 -0.13 -6.17
N GLN A 145 -0.88 -0.02 -6.31
CA GLN A 145 -1.53 1.24 -6.71
C GLN A 145 -1.31 2.35 -5.68
N ILE A 146 -1.44 2.05 -4.38
CA ILE A 146 -1.14 3.02 -3.32
C ILE A 146 0.34 3.41 -3.34
N LEU A 147 1.26 2.44 -3.49
CA LEU A 147 2.69 2.75 -3.65
C LEU A 147 2.95 3.64 -4.87
N ALA A 148 2.29 3.39 -6.01
CA ALA A 148 2.45 4.21 -7.21
C ALA A 148 1.99 5.66 -7.01
N VAL A 149 0.93 5.89 -6.22
CA VAL A 149 0.49 7.25 -5.85
C VAL A 149 1.54 7.93 -4.97
N LEU A 150 2.00 7.25 -3.91
CA LEU A 150 2.91 7.81 -2.92
C LEU A 150 4.31 8.10 -3.52
N LEU A 151 4.80 7.19 -4.36
CA LEU A 151 6.13 7.24 -4.97
C LEU A 151 6.13 7.93 -6.34
N ASN A 152 5.01 8.53 -6.74
CA ASN A 152 4.96 9.30 -7.99
C ASN A 152 6.01 10.42 -7.95
N PRO A 153 6.88 10.58 -8.97
CA PRO A 153 7.94 11.60 -8.96
C PRO A 153 7.41 13.02 -8.70
N ARG A 154 6.23 13.38 -9.24
CA ARG A 154 5.59 14.68 -8.98
C ARG A 154 5.18 14.84 -7.51
N ASN A 155 4.76 13.76 -6.86
CA ASN A 155 4.44 13.78 -5.43
C ASN A 155 5.70 13.97 -4.59
N LEU A 156 6.80 13.28 -4.93
CA LEU A 156 8.09 13.41 -4.23
C LEU A 156 8.65 14.84 -4.36
N TRP A 157 8.51 15.47 -5.53
CA TRP A 157 8.84 16.89 -5.74
C TRP A 157 7.96 17.81 -4.89
N ARG A 158 6.65 17.56 -4.84
CA ARG A 158 5.72 18.33 -3.98
C ARG A 158 6.11 18.24 -2.50
N ILE A 159 6.43 17.04 -2.00
CA ILE A 159 6.87 16.85 -0.62
C ILE A 159 8.14 17.65 -0.36
N GLN A 160 9.14 17.56 -1.24
CA GLN A 160 10.39 18.32 -1.11
C GLN A 160 10.18 19.83 -1.11
N ASN A 161 9.35 20.33 -2.02
CA ASN A 161 9.13 21.77 -2.18
C ASN A 161 8.16 22.36 -1.14
N SER A 162 7.44 21.52 -0.38
CA SER A 162 6.46 21.97 0.61
C SER A 162 7.07 22.85 1.70
N ALA A 163 8.36 22.67 2.02
CA ALA A 163 9.08 23.50 2.98
C ALA A 163 9.11 25.00 2.60
N GLN A 164 9.09 25.32 1.30
CA GLN A 164 9.10 26.70 0.79
C GLN A 164 7.73 27.38 0.88
N LEU A 165 6.65 26.59 0.96
CA LEU A 165 5.27 27.06 0.97
C LEU A 165 4.69 27.20 2.38
N VAL A 166 5.41 26.70 3.40
CA VAL A 166 4.95 26.66 4.78
C VAL A 166 5.73 27.69 5.61
N LYS A 167 5.04 28.37 6.53
CA LYS A 167 5.66 29.37 7.43
C LYS A 167 6.84 28.74 8.20
N LYS A 168 7.94 29.49 8.31
CA LYS A 168 9.15 29.07 9.05
C LYS A 168 8.78 28.59 10.47
N GLY A 169 9.35 27.46 10.87
CA GLY A 169 9.12 26.85 12.20
C GLY A 169 7.92 25.89 12.28
N LYS A 170 7.11 25.77 11.22
CA LYS A 170 6.08 24.71 11.15
C LYS A 170 6.67 23.42 10.57
N LYS A 171 6.14 22.28 11.02
CA LYS A 171 6.54 20.95 10.53
C LYS A 171 6.05 20.74 9.10
N VAL A 172 6.84 20.02 8.32
CA VAL A 172 6.51 19.59 6.95
C VAL A 172 6.83 18.12 6.79
N MET A 173 6.04 17.43 5.96
CA MET A 173 6.32 16.04 5.60
C MET A 173 7.59 16.02 4.75
N THR A 174 8.46 15.03 4.97
CA THR A 174 9.70 14.87 4.21
C THR A 174 9.72 13.54 3.46
N ASN A 175 10.48 13.47 2.36
CA ASN A 175 10.70 12.22 1.64
C ASN A 175 11.36 11.17 2.55
N TYR A 176 12.23 11.58 3.48
CA TYR A 176 12.80 10.70 4.50
C TYR A 176 11.72 10.04 5.38
N GLN A 177 10.77 10.82 5.92
CA GLN A 177 9.69 10.29 6.75
C GLN A 177 8.77 9.33 5.97
N LEU A 178 8.37 9.70 4.76
CA LEU A 178 7.52 8.87 3.91
C LEU A 178 8.20 7.52 3.59
N LEU A 179 9.41 7.57 3.04
CA LEU A 179 10.13 6.39 2.56
C LEU A 179 10.52 5.47 3.72
N LYS A 180 10.99 6.03 4.84
CA LYS A 180 11.32 5.25 6.04
C LYS A 180 10.08 4.59 6.63
N GLY A 181 8.97 5.34 6.76
CA GLY A 181 7.70 4.80 7.27
C GLY A 181 7.16 3.65 6.41
N LEU A 182 7.22 3.78 5.08
CA LEU A 182 6.83 2.69 4.17
C LEU A 182 7.71 1.46 4.35
N THR A 183 9.04 1.64 4.40
CA THR A 183 10.00 0.53 4.57
C THR A 183 9.73 -0.21 5.88
N GLN A 184 9.62 0.51 6.99
CA GLN A 184 9.38 -0.08 8.31
C GLN A 184 8.06 -0.85 8.38
N SER A 185 6.98 -0.33 7.77
CA SER A 185 5.69 -1.00 7.75
C SER A 185 5.69 -2.25 6.87
N ILE A 186 6.32 -2.20 5.70
CA ILE A 186 6.34 -3.30 4.73
C ILE A 186 7.30 -4.43 5.16
N TRP A 187 8.30 -4.12 5.98
CA TRP A 187 9.29 -5.08 6.47
C TRP A 187 9.22 -5.32 7.98
N SER A 188 8.09 -5.01 8.62
CA SER A 188 7.91 -5.07 10.08
C SER A 188 8.19 -6.44 10.70
N GLU A 189 8.11 -7.51 9.92
CA GLU A 189 8.42 -8.87 10.31
C GLU A 189 9.89 -9.01 10.72
N LEU A 190 10.81 -8.27 10.11
CA LEU A 190 12.24 -8.31 10.43
C LEU A 190 12.54 -7.81 11.85
N GLU A 191 11.63 -7.10 12.49
CA GLU A 191 11.75 -6.66 13.89
C GLU A 191 11.32 -7.76 14.87
N LYS A 192 10.73 -8.85 14.40
CA LYS A 192 10.22 -9.96 15.23
C LYS A 192 11.13 -11.18 15.14
N SER A 193 11.02 -12.08 16.10
CA SER A 193 11.69 -13.38 16.05
C SER A 193 10.78 -14.43 15.41
N PRO A 194 11.32 -15.32 14.57
CA PRO A 194 10.55 -16.44 14.04
C PRO A 194 10.15 -17.40 15.16
N ALA A 195 8.94 -17.94 15.08
CA ALA A 195 8.38 -18.85 16.07
C ALA A 195 8.16 -20.23 15.45
N LYS A 196 8.63 -21.29 16.14
CA LYS A 196 8.55 -22.66 15.64
C LYS A 196 7.10 -23.04 15.33
N GLY A 197 6.89 -23.63 14.14
CA GLY A 197 5.57 -24.08 13.69
C GLY A 197 4.61 -22.96 13.26
N LYS A 198 5.06 -21.70 13.18
CA LYS A 198 4.28 -20.58 12.64
C LYS A 198 4.94 -20.03 11.38
N THR A 199 4.13 -19.64 10.41
CA THR A 199 4.61 -18.88 9.25
C THR A 199 5.14 -17.53 9.73
N TYR A 200 6.40 -17.25 9.42
CA TYR A 200 7.09 -16.03 9.84
C TYR A 200 6.72 -14.82 8.97
N ILE A 201 6.68 -14.99 7.64
CA ILE A 201 6.23 -13.98 6.67
C ILE A 201 5.19 -14.63 5.77
N SER A 202 3.93 -14.19 5.78
CA SER A 202 2.87 -14.82 4.96
C SER A 202 3.05 -14.61 3.45
N PRO A 203 2.40 -15.43 2.59
CA PRO A 203 2.44 -15.25 1.13
C PRO A 203 2.08 -13.83 0.67
N VAL A 204 1.01 -13.25 1.21
CA VAL A 204 0.57 -11.87 0.91
C VAL A 204 1.68 -10.85 1.23
N ARG A 205 2.35 -11.03 2.37
CA ARG A 205 3.46 -10.16 2.79
C ARG A 205 4.69 -10.31 1.91
N ARG A 206 5.05 -11.54 1.54
CA ARG A 206 6.16 -11.80 0.60
C ARG A 206 5.88 -11.19 -0.78
N ASN A 207 4.64 -11.25 -1.26
CA ASN A 207 4.23 -10.61 -2.52
C ASN A 207 4.44 -9.09 -2.49
N LEU A 208 3.96 -8.43 -1.43
CA LEU A 208 4.15 -6.99 -1.23
C LEU A 208 5.63 -6.61 -1.14
N GLN A 209 6.42 -7.35 -0.35
CA GLN A 209 7.85 -7.11 -0.17
C GLN A 209 8.63 -7.26 -1.49
N ARG A 210 8.31 -8.28 -2.31
CA ARG A 210 8.91 -8.43 -3.65
C ARG A 210 8.55 -7.27 -4.58
N ALA A 211 7.29 -6.84 -4.58
CA ALA A 211 6.85 -5.70 -5.38
C ALA A 211 7.50 -4.39 -4.90
N PHE A 212 7.63 -4.20 -3.59
CA PHE A 212 8.37 -3.08 -3.00
C PHE A 212 9.81 -3.03 -3.53
N LEU A 213 10.56 -4.14 -3.47
CA LEU A 213 11.94 -4.18 -3.97
C LEU A 213 11.99 -3.87 -5.47
N THR A 214 11.07 -4.42 -6.25
CA THR A 214 10.98 -4.12 -7.69
C THR A 214 10.81 -2.63 -7.95
N ILE A 215 9.83 -1.99 -7.29
CA ILE A 215 9.55 -0.57 -7.48
C ILE A 215 10.74 0.26 -7.00
N TRP A 216 11.27 -0.02 -5.82
CA TRP A 216 12.32 0.79 -5.20
C TRP A 216 13.64 0.71 -5.93
N ILE A 217 14.06 -0.49 -6.35
CA ILE A 217 15.28 -0.66 -7.15
C ILE A 217 15.11 0.06 -8.49
N ASN A 218 13.99 -0.15 -9.19
CA ASN A 218 13.76 0.51 -10.46
C ASN A 218 13.75 2.04 -10.32
N TYR A 219 13.08 2.58 -9.30
CA TYR A 219 12.90 4.02 -9.18
C TYR A 219 14.14 4.74 -8.63
N PHE A 220 14.76 4.23 -7.57
CA PHE A 220 15.77 4.97 -6.81
C PHE A 220 17.22 4.51 -7.06
N VAL A 221 17.40 3.31 -7.62
CA VAL A 221 18.72 2.77 -7.94
C VAL A 221 18.99 2.84 -9.43
N LEU A 222 18.09 2.27 -10.24
CA LEU A 222 18.22 2.25 -11.70
C LEU A 222 17.65 3.51 -12.39
N GLU A 223 16.99 4.38 -11.63
CA GLU A 223 16.41 5.66 -12.09
C GLU A 223 15.40 5.49 -13.27
N ARG A 224 14.69 4.35 -13.30
CA ARG A 224 13.67 3.96 -14.30
C ARG A 224 12.25 4.34 -13.89
N ALA A 225 12.07 5.51 -13.27
CA ALA A 225 10.75 5.99 -12.85
C ALA A 225 9.96 6.70 -13.96
N GLY A 226 10.56 6.89 -15.14
CA GLY A 226 9.95 7.61 -16.27
C GLY A 226 9.89 9.13 -16.10
N ALA A 227 10.34 9.66 -14.96
CA ALA A 227 10.52 11.08 -14.69
C ALA A 227 11.61 11.27 -13.61
N SER A 228 12.19 12.47 -13.55
CA SER A 228 13.21 12.80 -12.56
C SER A 228 12.66 12.75 -11.13
N ILE A 229 13.36 12.01 -10.26
CA ILE A 229 13.10 11.93 -8.83
C ILE A 229 14.05 12.90 -8.11
N PRO A 230 13.57 13.65 -7.10
CA PRO A 230 14.43 14.55 -6.32
C PRO A 230 15.61 13.82 -5.68
N ASP A 231 16.79 14.44 -5.65
CA ASP A 231 18.02 13.83 -5.12
C ASP A 231 17.89 13.41 -3.65
N ASP A 232 17.25 14.22 -2.80
CA ASP A 232 17.00 13.86 -1.39
C ASP A 232 16.13 12.60 -1.27
N ALA A 233 15.16 12.41 -2.17
CA ALA A 233 14.34 11.20 -2.19
C ALA A 233 15.16 9.97 -2.61
N LYS A 234 16.06 10.12 -3.59
CA LYS A 234 17.01 9.06 -4.00
C LYS A 234 17.96 8.72 -2.85
N MET A 235 18.51 9.72 -2.17
CA MET A 235 19.39 9.52 -1.01
C MET A 235 18.67 8.80 0.13
N ALA A 236 17.49 9.27 0.53
CA ALA A 236 16.67 8.64 1.56
C ALA A 236 16.30 7.19 1.21
N ALA A 237 15.94 6.92 -0.04
CA ALA A 237 15.63 5.56 -0.49
C ALA A 237 16.86 4.65 -0.43
N ARG A 238 18.03 5.11 -0.92
CA ARG A 238 19.27 4.33 -0.90
C ARG A 238 19.73 4.04 0.53
N GLU A 239 19.59 4.99 1.45
CA GLU A 239 19.86 4.77 2.88
C GLU A 239 18.96 3.67 3.47
N ASN A 240 17.64 3.77 3.25
CA ASN A 240 16.68 2.77 3.69
C ASN A 240 16.98 1.38 3.10
N LEU A 241 17.34 1.29 1.81
CA LEU A 241 17.68 0.01 1.16
C LEU A 241 18.96 -0.59 1.74
N LYS A 242 19.97 0.23 2.07
CA LYS A 242 21.19 -0.24 2.75
C LYS A 242 20.89 -0.76 4.16
N GLU A 243 20.05 -0.07 4.93
CA GLU A 243 19.63 -0.53 6.26
C GLU A 243 18.85 -1.86 6.15
N LEU A 244 17.91 -1.93 5.21
CA LEU A 244 17.11 -3.12 4.95
C LEU A 244 17.99 -4.32 4.55
N MET A 245 18.96 -4.11 3.66
CA MET A 245 19.91 -5.15 3.26
C MET A 245 20.67 -5.73 4.47
N LYS A 246 21.14 -4.89 5.40
CA LYS A 246 21.80 -5.34 6.63
C LYS A 246 20.86 -6.17 7.51
N LYS A 247 19.60 -5.74 7.67
CA LYS A 247 18.59 -6.49 8.44
C LYS A 247 18.28 -7.85 7.82
N LEU A 248 18.14 -7.90 6.49
CA LEU A 248 17.92 -9.15 5.76
C LEU A 248 19.12 -10.09 5.88
N GLU A 249 20.34 -9.59 5.77
CA GLU A 249 21.55 -10.39 5.97
C GLU A 249 21.59 -11.00 7.37
N ALA A 250 21.31 -10.18 8.40
CA ALA A 250 21.25 -10.66 9.78
C ALA A 250 20.17 -11.74 9.97
N LYS A 251 18.99 -11.56 9.35
CA LYS A 251 17.90 -12.54 9.44
C LYS A 251 18.14 -13.81 8.64
N ALA A 252 18.84 -13.74 7.49
CA ALA A 252 19.22 -14.91 6.70
C ALA A 252 20.12 -15.88 7.50
N LYS A 253 20.90 -15.36 8.46
CA LYS A 253 21.74 -16.17 9.35
C LYS A 253 20.93 -16.92 10.42
N VAL A 254 19.66 -16.56 10.65
CA VAL A 254 18.78 -17.21 11.62
C VAL A 254 18.08 -18.41 10.97
N LYS A 255 18.64 -19.61 11.16
CA LYS A 255 18.10 -20.85 10.57
C LYS A 255 17.03 -21.54 11.41
N ASN A 256 17.04 -21.34 12.73
CA ASN A 256 16.14 -22.04 13.64
C ASN A 256 14.77 -21.36 13.70
N ASN A 257 13.71 -22.18 13.81
CA ASN A 257 12.33 -21.75 14.05
C ASN A 257 11.66 -20.92 12.94
N MET A 258 12.30 -20.73 11.78
CA MET A 258 11.72 -20.07 10.60
C MET A 258 11.23 -21.10 9.60
N ASP A 259 10.04 -20.88 9.02
CA ASP A 259 9.55 -21.74 7.93
C ASP A 259 10.39 -21.55 6.65
N GLU A 260 10.51 -22.63 5.89
CA GLU A 260 11.33 -22.68 4.68
C GLU A 260 10.95 -21.59 3.64
N PRO A 261 9.66 -21.34 3.33
CA PRO A 261 9.28 -20.26 2.41
C PRO A 261 9.73 -18.87 2.87
N SER A 262 9.64 -18.57 4.16
CA SER A 262 10.10 -17.29 4.70
C SER A 262 11.63 -17.14 4.64
N ARG A 263 12.37 -18.23 4.90
CA ARG A 263 13.83 -18.24 4.78
C ARG A 263 14.27 -17.98 3.34
N ALA A 264 13.71 -18.73 2.38
CA ALA A 264 14.04 -18.57 0.96
C ALA A 264 13.74 -17.13 0.47
N HIS A 265 12.65 -16.54 0.93
CA HIS A 265 12.29 -15.15 0.62
C HIS A 265 13.27 -14.12 1.19
N ILE A 266 13.73 -14.29 2.43
CA ILE A 266 14.72 -13.39 3.03
C ILE A 266 16.07 -13.48 2.30
N GLU A 267 16.51 -14.69 1.96
CA GLU A 267 17.74 -14.92 1.20
C GLU A 267 17.66 -14.30 -0.20
N GLU A 268 16.55 -14.51 -0.93
CA GLU A 268 16.33 -13.89 -2.25
C GLU A 268 16.32 -12.35 -2.16
N ALA A 269 15.59 -11.79 -1.20
CA ALA A 269 15.51 -10.35 -0.99
C ALA A 269 16.88 -9.74 -0.68
N TYR A 270 17.68 -10.41 0.16
CA TYR A 270 19.05 -10.00 0.46
C TYR A 270 19.93 -10.01 -0.79
N LEU A 271 19.96 -11.12 -1.53
CA LEU A 271 20.77 -11.25 -2.74
C LEU A 271 20.39 -10.23 -3.80
N ARG A 272 19.08 -9.98 -3.96
CA ARG A 272 18.56 -8.99 -4.89
C ARG A 272 19.00 -7.57 -4.54
N LEU A 273 18.93 -7.18 -3.27
CA LEU A 273 19.42 -5.88 -2.81
C LEU A 273 20.93 -5.74 -2.92
N ARG A 274 21.68 -6.79 -2.53
CA ARG A 274 23.14 -6.81 -2.64
C ARG A 274 23.58 -6.56 -4.08
N LYS A 275 22.97 -7.27 -5.04
CA LYS A 275 23.25 -7.08 -6.46
C LYS A 275 22.89 -5.67 -6.95
N ALA A 276 21.73 -5.15 -6.55
CA ALA A 276 21.27 -3.84 -6.99
C ALA A 276 22.10 -2.68 -6.42
N LEU A 277 22.58 -2.79 -5.18
CA LEU A 277 23.36 -1.76 -4.50
C LEU A 277 24.88 -1.88 -4.72
N ASP A 278 25.31 -2.87 -5.49
CA ASP A 278 26.72 -3.06 -5.84
C ASP A 278 27.20 -1.89 -6.72
N PRO A 279 28.25 -1.14 -6.31
CA PRO A 279 28.80 -0.04 -7.09
C PRO A 279 29.19 -0.42 -8.54
N GLU A 280 29.58 -1.66 -8.79
CA GLU A 280 29.95 -2.15 -10.12
C GLU A 280 28.72 -2.38 -11.02
N TYR A 281 27.55 -2.62 -10.44
CA TYR A 281 26.30 -2.89 -11.16
C TYR A 281 25.52 -1.62 -11.54
N ILE A 282 25.93 -0.47 -10.99
CA ILE A 282 25.28 0.85 -11.19
C ILE A 282 25.94 1.62 -12.35
N ARG A 283 27.00 1.08 -12.98
CA ARG A 283 27.68 1.66 -14.16
C ARG A 283 27.13 1.13 -15.48
#